data_AF-A0A8J6UW48-F1
#
_entry.id   AF-A0A8J6UW48-F1
#
_cell.length_a   1.000
_cell.length_b   1.000
_cell.length_c   1.000
_cell.angle_alpha   90.00
_cell.angle_beta   90.00
_cell.angle_gamma   90.00
#
_symmetry.space_group_name_H-M   'P 1'
#
loop_
_entity.id
_entity.type
_entity.pdbx_description
1 polymer ?
#
loop_
_entity_poly.entity_id
_entity_poly.type
_entity_poly.pdbx_seq_one_letter_code
_entity_poly.pdbx_strand_id
1 'polypeptide(L)'
;MVTLQTSPTTPTPDQLQTTRQRIDAYVQTIAARPDRRDGAFPYYLFHEANTPVRGTVLMFHGFSAKPHQMSRLANYLFRNGFNVYQATLAGHAYINPDQNWPQVDLKPEILIPLREKVSADPVLQHFLANLAASGEGATTPTPVQMVGLMARLSKLEPRLLDIIAAIERENDPDFDRYFVSSHLAYLSDAQARLAELEALPGPIYTVGLSVGGAVALALGAKNPQRVDKVVAFAPLLEVYGGETRERYINLAGPLDVKEFGWDELRFPLGCFTAANRFGAFVQNKDNIAALRPQSTLMILTENEDAADLQTNQKFAQSLSQASILKRYDNHYLYTFPSEALVPHPMVDPLEVSQNMSNEYWKPMYQETFRFLTQTEFKSRSLEQINEVSDLPVVPPI
;
A
#
# COMPACT_ATOMS: atom_id res chain seq x y z
N MET A 1 -28.49 -3.99 -16.51
CA MET A 1 -27.33 -3.11 -16.76
C MET A 1 -26.62 -3.64 -17.98
N VAL A 2 -26.40 -2.81 -19.00
CA VAL A 2 -25.56 -3.19 -20.14
C VAL A 2 -24.12 -3.09 -19.64
N THR A 3 -23.49 -4.22 -19.35
CA THR A 3 -22.05 -4.30 -19.13
C THR A 3 -21.38 -3.87 -20.44
N LEU A 4 -20.94 -2.61 -20.50
CA LEU A 4 -20.08 -2.15 -21.59
C LEU A 4 -18.78 -2.94 -21.45
N GLN A 5 -18.65 -4.03 -22.20
CA GLN A 5 -17.35 -4.66 -22.42
C GLN A 5 -16.43 -3.57 -22.96
N THR A 6 -15.39 -3.24 -22.20
CA THR A 6 -14.35 -2.32 -22.67
C THR A 6 -13.74 -2.95 -23.91
N SER A 7 -14.05 -2.37 -25.08
CA SER A 7 -13.52 -2.87 -26.34
C SER A 7 -12.00 -2.79 -26.30
N PRO A 8 -11.28 -3.83 -26.76
CA PRO A 8 -9.83 -3.78 -26.83
C PRO A 8 -9.36 -2.53 -27.56
N THR A 9 -8.33 -1.90 -27.03
CA THR A 9 -7.70 -0.72 -27.64
C THR A 9 -6.36 -1.11 -28.24
N THR A 10 -5.93 -0.41 -29.27
CA THR A 10 -4.74 -0.80 -30.04
C THR A 10 -3.71 0.34 -29.99
N PRO A 11 -2.67 0.24 -29.16
CA PRO A 11 -1.63 1.26 -29.08
C PRO A 11 -0.84 1.36 -30.39
N THR A 12 -0.61 2.57 -30.86
CA THR A 12 0.25 2.83 -32.02
C THR A 12 1.73 2.70 -31.65
N PRO A 13 2.65 2.55 -32.64
CA PRO A 13 4.09 2.58 -32.38
C PRO A 13 4.53 3.85 -31.62
N ASP A 14 4.05 5.02 -32.03
CA ASP A 14 4.42 6.30 -31.43
C ASP A 14 3.94 6.42 -29.97
N GLN A 15 2.74 5.93 -29.66
CA GLN A 15 2.20 5.93 -28.30
C GLN A 15 3.03 5.02 -27.37
N LEU A 16 3.38 3.82 -27.84
CA LEU A 16 4.23 2.90 -27.08
C LEU A 16 5.64 3.47 -26.90
N GLN A 17 6.25 4.01 -27.97
CA GLN A 17 7.58 4.61 -27.89
C GLN A 17 7.61 5.78 -26.92
N THR A 18 6.64 6.70 -27.00
CA THR A 18 6.53 7.83 -26.08
C THR A 18 6.41 7.37 -24.63
N THR A 19 5.57 6.37 -24.37
CA THR A 19 5.38 5.81 -23.03
C THR A 19 6.65 5.16 -22.50
N ARG A 20 7.30 4.31 -23.31
CA ARG A 20 8.57 3.66 -22.97
C ARG A 20 9.64 4.70 -22.64
N GLN A 21 9.79 5.74 -23.46
CA GLN A 21 10.75 6.82 -23.22
C GLN A 21 10.50 7.56 -21.89
N ARG A 22 9.24 7.82 -21.53
CA ARG A 22 8.90 8.45 -20.24
C ARG A 22 9.29 7.57 -19.06
N ILE A 23 8.95 6.28 -19.10
CA ILE A 23 9.29 5.33 -18.04
C ILE A 23 10.80 5.12 -17.96
N ASP A 24 11.46 4.93 -19.11
CA ASP A 24 12.91 4.73 -19.20
C ASP A 24 13.65 5.97 -18.66
N ALA A 25 13.17 7.18 -18.95
CA ALA A 25 13.74 8.41 -18.39
C ALA A 25 13.67 8.40 -16.85
N TYR A 26 12.54 8.01 -16.26
CA TYR A 26 12.43 7.85 -14.81
C TYR A 26 13.38 6.77 -14.27
N VAL A 27 13.46 5.61 -14.92
CA VAL A 27 14.42 4.54 -14.59
C VAL A 27 15.87 5.06 -14.60
N GLN A 28 16.24 5.89 -15.58
CA GLN A 28 17.57 6.49 -15.62
C GLN A 28 17.84 7.45 -14.45
N THR A 29 16.82 8.17 -13.97
CA THR A 29 16.98 9.01 -12.76
C THR A 29 17.30 8.19 -11.51
N ILE A 30 16.74 6.98 -11.39
CA ILE A 30 17.07 6.05 -10.31
C ILE A 30 18.48 5.49 -10.51
N ALA A 31 18.80 5.04 -11.73
CA ALA A 31 20.10 4.42 -12.05
C ALA A 31 21.27 5.37 -11.80
N ALA A 32 21.08 6.66 -12.05
CA ALA A 32 22.09 7.69 -11.84
C ALA A 32 22.41 7.98 -10.36
N ARG A 33 21.57 7.53 -9.42
CA ARG A 33 21.80 7.76 -7.99
C ARG A 33 22.70 6.69 -7.38
N PRO A 34 23.71 7.09 -6.57
CA PRO A 34 24.63 6.15 -5.92
C PRO A 34 23.94 5.30 -4.84
N ASP A 35 22.87 5.81 -4.24
CA ASP A 35 22.09 5.15 -3.20
C ASP A 35 20.86 4.39 -3.74
N ARG A 36 20.88 4.01 -5.02
CA ARG A 36 19.84 3.14 -5.61
C ARG A 36 19.77 1.79 -4.89
N ARG A 37 18.56 1.25 -4.78
CA ARG A 37 18.29 -0.07 -4.20
C ARG A 37 18.20 -1.11 -5.32
N ASP A 38 19.11 -2.08 -5.31
CA ASP A 38 19.14 -3.13 -6.33
C ASP A 38 17.84 -3.94 -6.36
N GLY A 39 17.34 -4.20 -7.58
CA GLY A 39 16.05 -4.88 -7.82
C GLY A 39 14.81 -4.04 -7.51
N ALA A 40 14.95 -2.79 -7.06
CA ALA A 40 13.83 -1.88 -6.79
C ALA A 40 13.51 -0.95 -7.97
N PHE A 41 13.85 -1.36 -9.19
CA PHE A 41 13.56 -0.59 -10.40
C PHE A 41 12.12 -0.87 -10.86
N PRO A 42 11.38 0.15 -11.31
CA PRO A 42 10.11 -0.07 -11.97
C PRO A 42 10.34 -0.74 -13.33
N TYR A 43 9.36 -1.48 -13.81
CA TYR A 43 9.42 -2.16 -15.11
C TYR A 43 8.05 -2.23 -15.78
N TYR A 44 8.03 -2.45 -17.10
CA TYR A 44 6.80 -2.61 -17.86
C TYR A 44 6.80 -3.87 -18.72
N LEU A 45 5.61 -4.41 -18.95
CA LEU A 45 5.32 -5.48 -19.90
C LEU A 45 4.31 -4.93 -20.90
N PHE A 46 4.77 -4.53 -22.09
CA PHE A 46 3.91 -4.00 -23.14
C PHE A 46 3.87 -4.94 -24.33
N HIS A 47 2.66 -5.18 -24.86
CA HIS A 47 2.50 -5.87 -26.12
C HIS A 47 3.06 -5.04 -27.28
N GLU A 48 3.33 -5.69 -28.40
CA GLU A 48 3.80 -5.01 -29.60
C GLU A 48 2.77 -4.01 -30.12
N ALA A 49 3.27 -3.00 -30.83
CA ALA A 49 2.42 -2.00 -31.46
C ALA A 49 1.38 -2.66 -32.36
N ASN A 50 0.21 -2.04 -32.43
CA ASN A 50 -0.94 -2.53 -33.18
C ASN A 50 -1.53 -3.87 -32.68
N THR A 51 -1.12 -4.35 -31.50
CA THR A 51 -1.76 -5.48 -30.81
C THR A 51 -2.94 -4.96 -29.98
N PRO A 52 -4.16 -5.52 -30.12
CA PRO A 52 -5.27 -5.17 -29.24
C PRO A 52 -4.98 -5.55 -27.78
N VAL A 53 -5.18 -4.60 -26.87
CA VAL A 53 -5.01 -4.77 -25.41
C VAL A 53 -6.27 -4.35 -24.66
N ARG A 54 -6.49 -4.95 -23.49
CA ARG A 54 -7.64 -4.71 -22.59
C ARG A 54 -7.52 -3.42 -21.77
N GLY A 55 -6.39 -2.72 -21.90
CA GLY A 55 -6.00 -1.55 -21.11
C GLY A 55 -4.61 -1.77 -20.49
N THR A 56 -4.24 -0.87 -19.57
CA THR A 56 -2.96 -0.95 -18.85
C THR A 56 -3.18 -1.05 -17.35
N VAL A 57 -2.51 -1.98 -16.70
CA VAL A 57 -2.55 -2.18 -15.25
C VAL A 57 -1.33 -1.52 -14.62
N LEU A 58 -1.55 -0.50 -13.81
CA LEU A 58 -0.54 0.15 -12.99
C LEU A 58 -0.49 -0.52 -11.60
N MET A 59 0.64 -1.12 -11.27
CA MET A 59 0.81 -1.98 -10.08
C MET A 59 1.74 -1.38 -9.04
N PHE A 60 1.40 -1.52 -7.75
CA PHE A 60 2.17 -1.03 -6.61
C PHE A 60 2.41 -2.12 -5.54
N HIS A 61 3.68 -2.35 -5.20
CA HIS A 61 4.10 -3.36 -4.21
C HIS A 61 3.84 -2.94 -2.76
N GLY A 62 4.04 -3.85 -1.80
CA GLY A 62 3.94 -3.58 -0.37
C GLY A 62 5.12 -2.81 0.22
N PHE A 63 4.97 -2.32 1.45
CA PHE A 63 5.85 -1.30 2.05
C PHE A 63 7.36 -1.65 2.00
N SER A 64 7.80 -2.76 2.55
CA SER A 64 9.23 -3.13 2.57
C SER A 64 9.73 -3.72 1.25
N ALA A 65 8.83 -4.12 0.36
CA ALA A 65 9.15 -4.93 -0.80
C ALA A 65 9.71 -4.10 -1.98
N LYS A 66 9.77 -4.75 -3.14
CA LYS A 66 10.24 -4.21 -4.42
C LYS A 66 9.20 -4.50 -5.51
N PRO A 67 9.24 -3.83 -6.67
CA PRO A 67 8.33 -4.07 -7.78
C PRO A 67 8.15 -5.56 -8.11
N HIS A 68 9.19 -6.40 -8.07
CA HIS A 68 9.06 -7.83 -8.41
C HIS A 68 8.11 -8.65 -7.51
N GLN A 69 7.69 -8.15 -6.35
CA GLN A 69 6.78 -8.85 -5.41
C GLN A 69 5.47 -9.32 -6.06
N MET A 70 4.95 -8.60 -7.07
CA MET A 70 3.69 -8.99 -7.73
C MET A 70 3.92 -9.45 -9.17
N SER A 71 5.15 -9.86 -9.52
CA SER A 71 5.54 -10.19 -10.89
C SER A 71 4.79 -11.38 -11.50
N ARG A 72 4.37 -12.34 -10.69
CA ARG A 72 3.54 -13.48 -11.14
C ARG A 72 2.15 -13.03 -11.57
N LEU A 73 1.50 -12.17 -10.77
CA LEU A 73 0.23 -11.54 -11.15
C LEU A 73 0.41 -10.66 -12.40
N ALA A 74 1.48 -9.86 -12.47
CA ALA A 74 1.80 -9.04 -13.64
C ALA A 74 1.94 -9.89 -14.91
N ASN A 75 2.71 -10.97 -14.86
CA ASN A 75 2.88 -11.90 -15.98
C ASN A 75 1.55 -12.59 -16.36
N TYR A 76 0.72 -12.97 -15.39
CA TYR A 76 -0.60 -13.53 -15.65
C TYR A 76 -1.51 -12.52 -16.38
N LEU A 77 -1.59 -11.28 -15.93
CA LEU A 77 -2.38 -10.23 -16.57
C LEU A 77 -1.84 -9.90 -17.97
N PHE A 78 -0.52 -9.81 -18.13
CA PHE A 78 0.13 -9.57 -19.42
C PHE A 78 -0.19 -10.65 -20.45
N ARG A 79 -0.01 -11.92 -20.08
CA ARG A 79 -0.35 -13.06 -20.96
C ARG A 79 -1.82 -13.09 -21.38
N ASN A 80 -2.69 -12.42 -20.63
CA ASN A 80 -4.12 -12.35 -20.88
C ASN A 80 -4.59 -11.02 -21.48
N GLY A 81 -3.66 -10.26 -22.07
CA GLY A 81 -3.95 -9.14 -22.97
C GLY A 81 -3.98 -7.77 -22.31
N PHE A 82 -3.43 -7.62 -21.10
CA PHE A 82 -3.20 -6.30 -20.50
C PHE A 82 -1.76 -5.85 -20.75
N ASN A 83 -1.56 -4.55 -20.98
CA ASN A 83 -0.25 -3.97 -20.69
C ASN A 83 -0.09 -3.87 -19.17
N VAL A 84 1.13 -3.98 -18.66
CA VAL A 84 1.39 -3.85 -17.22
C VAL A 84 2.53 -2.87 -17.00
N TYR A 85 2.36 -1.95 -16.05
CA TYR A 85 3.43 -1.10 -15.54
C TYR A 85 3.53 -1.29 -14.03
N GLN A 86 4.66 -1.83 -13.56
CA GLN A 86 4.90 -2.08 -12.15
C GLN A 86 5.81 -0.99 -11.59
N ALA A 87 5.21 -0.06 -10.86
CA ALA A 87 5.90 1.08 -10.29
C ALA A 87 6.56 0.72 -8.96
N THR A 88 7.54 1.53 -8.58
CA THR A 88 8.11 1.51 -7.23
C THR A 88 7.35 2.51 -6.37
N LEU A 89 7.12 2.20 -5.10
CA LEU A 89 6.56 3.18 -4.16
C LEU A 89 7.52 4.37 -3.99
N ALA A 90 6.96 5.54 -3.65
CA ALA A 90 7.70 6.78 -3.47
C ALA A 90 8.95 6.56 -2.60
N GLY A 91 10.14 6.81 -3.16
CA GLY A 91 11.42 6.67 -2.45
C GLY A 91 11.95 5.24 -2.27
N HIS A 92 11.15 4.20 -2.52
CA HIS A 92 11.55 2.80 -2.26
C HIS A 92 12.58 2.25 -3.25
N ALA A 93 12.90 3.04 -4.28
CA ALA A 93 14.00 2.79 -5.21
C ALA A 93 15.39 3.08 -4.61
N TYR A 94 15.47 3.55 -3.35
CA TYR A 94 16.71 3.97 -2.69
C TYR A 94 16.94 3.24 -1.35
N ILE A 95 18.22 3.03 -1.00
CA ILE A 95 18.64 2.20 0.16
C ILE A 95 18.59 2.92 1.50
N ASN A 96 18.35 4.24 1.53
CA ASN A 96 18.29 5.02 2.76
C ASN A 96 16.85 5.49 3.05
N PRO A 97 16.07 4.73 3.85
CA PRO A 97 14.71 5.09 4.20
C PRO A 97 14.61 6.45 4.90
N ASP A 98 15.52 6.75 5.83
CA ASP A 98 15.55 8.01 6.61
C ASP A 98 15.57 9.25 5.71
N GLN A 99 16.11 9.15 4.49
CA GLN A 99 16.22 10.28 3.56
C GLN A 99 15.19 10.25 2.45
N ASN A 100 14.79 9.05 2.03
CA ASN A 100 14.08 8.89 0.76
C ASN A 100 12.63 8.46 0.92
N TRP A 101 12.29 7.73 1.99
CA TRP A 101 10.95 7.19 2.15
C TRP A 101 10.03 8.23 2.80
N PRO A 102 8.72 8.23 2.47
CA PRO A 102 7.75 9.09 3.11
C PRO A 102 7.75 8.92 4.62
N GLN A 103 7.78 10.02 5.36
CA GLN A 103 7.89 10.06 6.82
C GLN A 103 6.93 11.09 7.43
N VAL A 104 6.62 10.87 8.70
CA VAL A 104 5.99 11.84 9.59
C VAL A 104 6.88 11.92 10.81
N ASP A 105 7.55 13.06 10.97
CA ASP A 105 8.51 13.29 12.05
C ASP A 105 8.11 14.51 12.85
N LEU A 106 8.53 14.57 14.12
CA LEU A 106 8.40 15.78 14.91
C LEU A 106 9.32 16.85 14.34
N LYS A 107 8.85 18.09 14.34
CA LYS A 107 9.72 19.20 13.97
C LYS A 107 10.96 19.26 14.87
N PRO A 108 12.13 19.66 14.34
CA PRO A 108 13.39 19.67 15.10
C PRO A 108 13.31 20.39 16.45
N GLU A 109 12.56 21.50 16.53
CA GLU A 109 12.36 22.28 17.76
C GLU A 109 11.59 21.54 18.86
N ILE A 110 10.90 20.44 18.53
CA ILE A 110 10.24 19.54 19.49
C ILE A 110 11.07 18.28 19.67
N LEU A 111 11.54 17.71 18.56
CA LEU A 111 12.27 16.45 18.53
C LEU A 111 13.58 16.51 19.31
N ILE A 112 14.39 17.56 19.10
CA ILE A 112 15.74 17.67 19.69
C ILE A 112 15.64 17.76 21.23
N PRO A 113 14.86 18.68 21.83
CA PRO A 113 14.72 18.73 23.29
C PRO A 113 14.12 17.45 23.88
N LEU A 114 13.21 16.79 23.14
CA LEU A 114 12.61 15.54 23.60
C LEU A 114 13.62 14.39 23.60
N ARG A 115 14.47 14.29 22.57
CA ARG A 115 15.57 13.31 22.54
C ARG A 115 16.55 13.54 23.68
N GLU A 116 16.89 14.79 24.00
CA GLU A 116 17.75 15.11 25.15
C GLU A 116 17.14 14.62 26.47
N LYS A 117 15.84 14.86 26.68
CA LYS A 117 15.10 14.34 27.85
C LYS A 117 15.06 12.81 27.89
N VAL A 118 14.82 12.16 26.76
CA VAL A 118 14.81 10.68 26.65
C VAL A 118 16.21 10.12 26.91
N SER A 119 17.26 10.82 26.48
CA SER A 119 18.66 10.42 26.70
C SER A 119 19.10 10.57 28.15
N ALA A 120 18.52 11.55 28.85
CA ALA A 120 18.72 11.75 30.29
C ALA A 120 17.89 10.79 31.17
N ASP A 121 16.92 10.07 30.60
CA ASP A 121 16.08 9.14 31.35
C ASP A 121 16.66 7.71 31.34
N PRO A 122 17.18 7.20 32.48
CA PRO A 122 17.87 5.91 32.51
C PRO A 122 16.95 4.71 32.21
N VAL A 123 15.65 4.83 32.47
CA VAL A 123 14.70 3.73 32.19
C VAL A 123 14.37 3.68 30.71
N LEU A 124 14.18 4.84 30.07
CA LEU A 124 13.98 4.89 28.62
C LEU A 124 15.23 4.47 27.86
N GLN A 125 16.42 4.88 28.32
CA GLN A 125 17.68 4.42 27.76
C GLN A 125 17.81 2.89 27.84
N HIS A 126 17.52 2.31 29.00
CA HIS A 126 17.56 0.87 29.16
C HIS A 126 16.50 0.16 28.28
N PHE A 127 15.28 0.69 28.22
CA PHE A 127 14.22 0.15 27.38
C PHE A 127 14.59 0.16 25.89
N LEU A 128 15.05 1.30 25.37
CA LEU A 128 15.46 1.44 23.98
C LEU A 128 16.70 0.60 23.65
N ALA A 129 17.67 0.51 24.56
CA ALA A 129 18.83 -0.37 24.40
C ALA A 129 18.42 -1.85 24.33
N ASN A 130 17.44 -2.27 25.13
CA ASN A 130 16.91 -3.64 25.08
C ASN A 130 16.16 -3.92 23.78
N LEU A 131 15.40 -2.95 23.26
CA LEU A 131 14.75 -3.06 21.95
C LEU A 131 15.77 -3.12 20.80
N ALA A 132 16.86 -2.36 20.89
CA ALA A 132 17.92 -2.38 19.88
C ALA A 132 18.77 -3.66 19.93
N ALA A 133 18.89 -4.29 21.11
CA ALA A 133 19.67 -5.50 21.34
C ALA A 133 18.89 -6.80 21.05
N SER A 134 17.58 -6.72 20.87
CA SER A 134 16.78 -7.85 20.38
C SER A 134 17.12 -8.01 18.88
N GLY A 135 17.77 -9.12 18.51
CA GLY A 135 18.34 -9.38 17.18
C GLY A 135 17.32 -9.47 16.04
N GLU A 136 17.71 -10.10 14.92
CA GLU A 136 16.91 -10.22 13.70
C GLU A 136 15.46 -10.66 13.98
N GLY A 137 14.51 -9.77 13.65
CA GLY A 137 13.11 -9.87 14.01
C GLY A 137 12.75 -8.78 15.01
N ALA A 138 12.08 -7.72 14.54
CA ALA A 138 11.59 -6.64 15.38
C ALA A 138 10.69 -7.19 16.50
N THR A 139 11.22 -7.36 17.71
CA THR A 139 10.37 -7.68 18.86
C THR A 139 9.55 -6.45 19.19
N THR A 140 8.33 -6.43 18.66
CA THR A 140 7.35 -5.39 18.94
C THR A 140 7.10 -5.39 20.46
N PRO A 141 7.16 -4.24 21.15
CA PRO A 141 6.91 -4.21 22.58
C PRO A 141 5.52 -4.77 22.91
N THR A 142 5.40 -5.43 24.06
CA THR A 142 4.09 -5.88 24.56
C THR A 142 3.18 -4.67 24.81
N PRO A 143 1.84 -4.82 24.79
CA PRO A 143 0.92 -3.71 25.06
C PRO A 143 1.20 -2.99 26.39
N VAL A 144 1.61 -3.73 27.43
CA VAL A 144 1.99 -3.16 28.73
C VAL A 144 3.26 -2.30 28.62
N GLN A 145 4.25 -2.76 27.86
CA GLN A 145 5.46 -1.98 27.58
C GLN A 145 5.16 -0.73 26.76
N MET A 146 4.30 -0.82 25.74
CA MET A 146 3.85 0.33 24.95
C MET A 146 3.18 1.38 25.84
N VAL A 147 2.22 0.98 26.68
CA VAL A 147 1.54 1.88 27.63
C VAL A 147 2.53 2.49 28.63
N GLY A 148 3.45 1.69 29.17
CA GLY A 148 4.48 2.17 30.09
C GLY A 148 5.40 3.21 29.45
N LEU A 149 5.82 2.99 28.20
CA LEU A 149 6.60 3.93 27.42
C LEU A 149 5.83 5.24 27.22
N MET A 150 4.60 5.17 26.71
CA MET A 150 3.76 6.35 26.46
C MET A 150 3.53 7.18 27.72
N ALA A 151 3.24 6.51 28.85
CA ALA A 151 3.04 7.19 30.13
C ALA A 151 4.31 7.88 30.62
N ARG A 152 5.49 7.29 30.39
CA ARG A 152 6.77 7.88 30.78
C ARG A 152 7.16 9.05 29.87
N LEU A 153 7.00 8.90 28.55
CA LEU A 153 7.22 9.98 27.59
C LEU A 153 6.31 11.19 27.90
N SER A 154 5.03 10.95 28.17
CA SER A 154 4.07 12.01 28.53
C SER A 154 4.44 12.73 29.83
N LYS A 155 5.14 12.08 30.77
CA LYS A 155 5.68 12.75 31.97
C LYS A 155 6.89 13.63 31.66
N LEU A 156 7.75 13.23 30.72
CA LEU A 156 8.91 14.01 30.30
C LEU A 156 8.50 15.22 29.44
N GLU A 157 7.45 15.07 28.64
CA GLU A 157 6.91 16.10 27.78
C GLU A 157 5.37 16.06 27.77
N PRO A 158 4.69 16.79 28.67
CA PRO A 158 3.24 16.80 28.75
C PRO A 158 2.53 17.26 27.47
N ARG A 159 3.20 18.08 26.65
CA ARG A 159 2.68 18.51 25.32
C ARG A 159 2.50 17.33 24.36
N LEU A 160 3.10 16.16 24.65
CA LEU A 160 2.94 14.97 23.81
C LEU A 160 1.49 14.53 23.68
N LEU A 161 0.64 14.78 24.68
CA LEU A 161 -0.79 14.43 24.56
C LEU A 161 -1.50 15.27 23.48
N ASP A 162 -1.18 16.57 23.40
CA ASP A 162 -1.72 17.46 22.37
C ASP A 162 -1.14 17.11 20.99
N ILE A 163 0.15 16.78 20.93
CA ILE A 163 0.86 16.33 19.73
C ILE A 163 0.25 15.03 19.19
N ILE A 164 -0.01 14.04 20.06
CA ILE A 164 -0.67 12.77 19.71
C ILE A 164 -2.06 13.04 19.14
N ALA A 165 -2.83 13.90 19.82
CA ALA A 165 -4.17 14.23 19.35
C ALA A 165 -4.16 14.84 17.93
N ALA A 166 -3.15 15.65 17.60
CA ALA A 166 -3.01 16.27 16.28
C ALA A 166 -2.71 15.26 15.15
N ILE A 167 -2.05 14.13 15.43
CA ILE A 167 -1.79 13.10 14.43
C ILE A 167 -2.93 12.08 14.31
N GLU A 168 -3.64 11.78 15.40
CA GLU A 168 -4.79 10.87 15.41
C GLU A 168 -6.03 11.46 14.73
N ARG A 169 -6.25 12.76 14.88
CA ARG A 169 -7.45 13.41 14.33
C ARG A 169 -7.31 13.67 12.84
N GLU A 170 -8.38 13.37 12.13
CA GLU A 170 -8.52 13.69 10.70
C GLU A 170 -8.46 15.21 10.50
N ASN A 171 -7.54 15.67 9.63
CA ASN A 171 -7.35 17.09 9.28
C ASN A 171 -7.17 18.04 10.48
N ASP A 172 -6.55 17.60 11.58
CA ASP A 172 -6.29 18.48 12.72
C ASP A 172 -5.40 19.67 12.31
N PRO A 173 -5.82 20.92 12.60
CA PRO A 173 -5.06 22.12 12.21
C PRO A 173 -3.71 22.23 12.91
N ASP A 174 -3.51 21.55 14.04
CA ASP A 174 -2.22 21.52 14.74
C ASP A 174 -1.28 20.42 14.21
N PHE A 175 -1.68 19.60 13.22
CA PHE A 175 -0.77 18.62 12.62
C PHE A 175 0.49 19.29 12.07
N ASP A 176 0.31 20.31 11.22
CA ASP A 176 1.42 21.07 10.63
C ASP A 176 2.15 21.95 11.64
N ARG A 177 1.59 22.14 12.84
CA ARG A 177 2.28 22.80 13.95
C ARG A 177 3.37 21.91 14.51
N TYR A 178 3.11 20.61 14.67
CA TYR A 178 4.00 19.69 15.38
C TYR A 178 4.86 18.81 14.47
N PHE A 179 4.40 18.52 13.26
CA PHE A 179 5.02 17.52 12.39
C PHE A 179 5.62 18.14 11.11
N VAL A 180 6.68 17.52 10.62
CA VAL A 180 7.09 17.57 9.21
C VAL A 180 6.58 16.28 8.58
N SER A 181 5.93 16.37 7.43
CA SER A 181 5.40 15.18 6.78
C SER A 181 5.54 15.17 5.28
N SER A 182 5.87 14.00 4.76
CA SER A 182 5.90 13.67 3.33
C SER A 182 4.96 12.52 2.99
N HIS A 183 3.97 12.17 3.84
CA HIS A 183 3.05 11.05 3.60
C HIS A 183 2.30 11.13 2.26
N LEU A 184 1.99 12.33 1.76
CA LEU A 184 1.36 12.52 0.45
C LEU A 184 2.28 12.25 -0.74
N ALA A 185 3.60 12.08 -0.51
CA ALA A 185 4.54 11.70 -1.56
C ALA A 185 4.15 10.37 -2.23
N TYR A 186 3.51 9.46 -1.48
CA TYR A 186 2.93 8.23 -2.04
C TYR A 186 1.94 8.52 -3.18
N LEU A 187 1.04 9.48 -3.01
CA LEU A 187 0.08 9.86 -4.06
C LEU A 187 0.74 10.66 -5.17
N SER A 188 1.57 11.66 -4.86
CA SER A 188 2.17 12.49 -5.90
C SER A 188 3.09 11.69 -6.81
N ASP A 189 3.85 10.73 -6.26
CA ASP A 189 4.68 9.83 -7.05
C ASP A 189 3.81 8.93 -7.93
N ALA A 190 2.75 8.32 -7.37
CA ALA A 190 1.82 7.49 -8.14
C ALA A 190 1.11 8.26 -9.27
N GLN A 191 0.80 9.55 -9.06
CA GLN A 191 0.27 10.42 -10.11
C GLN A 191 1.29 10.69 -11.22
N ALA A 192 2.58 10.85 -10.86
CA ALA A 192 3.64 10.95 -11.86
C ALA A 192 3.76 9.65 -12.68
N ARG A 193 3.69 8.48 -12.03
CA ARG A 193 3.65 7.16 -12.71
C ARG A 193 2.43 7.01 -13.63
N LEU A 194 1.27 7.54 -13.23
CA LEU A 194 0.07 7.56 -14.08
C LEU A 194 0.26 8.45 -15.31
N ALA A 195 0.90 9.62 -15.15
CA ALA A 195 1.18 10.55 -16.24
C ALA A 195 2.16 10.00 -17.29
N GLU A 196 3.05 9.07 -16.90
CA GLU A 196 3.90 8.35 -17.84
C GLU A 196 3.08 7.51 -18.85
N LEU A 197 1.85 7.10 -18.48
CA LEU A 197 0.92 6.30 -19.30
C LEU A 197 -0.09 7.14 -20.10
N GLU A 198 0.05 8.47 -20.14
CA GLU A 198 -0.90 9.38 -20.80
C GLU A 198 -1.09 9.07 -22.29
N ALA A 199 -0.01 8.69 -22.99
CA ALA A 199 -0.05 8.40 -24.42
C ALA A 199 -0.76 7.07 -24.75
N LEU A 200 -0.89 6.15 -23.78
CA LEU A 200 -1.53 4.85 -24.03
C LEU A 200 -3.06 4.98 -24.09
N PRO A 201 -3.70 4.43 -25.13
CA PRO A 201 -5.14 4.43 -25.23
C PRO A 201 -5.77 3.46 -24.23
N GLY A 202 -7.08 3.60 -24.04
CA GLY A 202 -7.88 2.68 -23.24
C GLY A 202 -7.82 2.91 -21.74
N PRO A 203 -8.51 2.05 -20.98
CA PRO A 203 -8.64 2.19 -19.53
C PRO A 203 -7.31 1.93 -18.82
N ILE A 204 -7.09 2.65 -17.71
CA ILE A 204 -6.07 2.29 -16.71
C ILE A 204 -6.76 1.62 -15.54
N TYR A 205 -6.16 0.54 -15.07
CA TYR A 205 -6.53 -0.12 -13.84
C TYR A 205 -5.41 0.05 -12.83
N THR A 206 -5.74 0.22 -11.56
CA THR A 206 -4.74 0.30 -10.50
C THR A 206 -4.85 -0.91 -9.60
N VAL A 207 -3.72 -1.56 -9.33
CA VAL A 207 -3.65 -2.77 -8.51
C VAL A 207 -2.55 -2.58 -7.47
N GLY A 208 -2.78 -2.95 -6.22
CA GLY A 208 -1.71 -2.88 -5.24
C GLY A 208 -1.92 -3.70 -3.99
N LEU A 209 -0.81 -3.93 -3.28
CA LEU A 209 -0.73 -4.70 -2.04
C LEU A 209 -0.33 -3.78 -0.88
N SER A 210 -0.95 -3.92 0.30
CA SER A 210 -0.54 -3.21 1.52
C SER A 210 -0.54 -1.69 1.29
N VAL A 211 0.57 -0.99 1.54
CA VAL A 211 0.73 0.43 1.20
C VAL A 211 0.49 0.69 -0.30
N GLY A 212 0.91 -0.21 -1.18
CA GLY A 212 0.57 -0.14 -2.61
C GLY A 212 -0.93 -0.26 -2.89
N GLY A 213 -1.66 -1.02 -2.07
CA GLY A 213 -3.12 -1.09 -2.14
C GLY A 213 -3.78 0.23 -1.75
N ALA A 214 -3.27 0.89 -0.69
CA ALA A 214 -3.70 2.25 -0.32
C ALA A 214 -3.39 3.26 -1.44
N VAL A 215 -2.21 3.16 -2.07
CA VAL A 215 -1.83 3.99 -3.23
C VAL A 215 -2.78 3.79 -4.41
N ALA A 216 -3.11 2.53 -4.74
CA ALA A 216 -4.06 2.23 -5.82
C ALA A 216 -5.45 2.85 -5.56
N LEU A 217 -5.95 2.73 -4.32
CA LEU A 217 -7.22 3.36 -3.90
C LEU A 217 -7.15 4.89 -3.99
N ALA A 218 -6.08 5.51 -3.48
CA ALA A 218 -5.87 6.95 -3.53
C ALA A 218 -5.83 7.46 -4.98
N LEU A 219 -5.10 6.75 -5.84
CA LEU A 219 -4.95 7.13 -7.24
C LEU A 219 -6.27 7.02 -8.00
N GLY A 220 -7.06 5.98 -7.72
CA GLY A 220 -8.42 5.83 -8.20
C GLY A 220 -9.30 7.02 -7.79
N ALA A 221 -9.32 7.35 -6.49
CA ALA A 221 -10.13 8.44 -5.94
C ALA A 221 -9.75 9.82 -6.52
N LYS A 222 -8.45 10.07 -6.74
CA LYS A 222 -7.95 11.37 -7.23
C LYS A 222 -7.92 11.50 -8.75
N ASN A 223 -8.06 10.40 -9.49
CA ASN A 223 -8.04 10.40 -10.96
C ASN A 223 -9.23 9.60 -11.53
N PRO A 224 -10.49 9.89 -11.12
CA PRO A 224 -11.67 9.11 -11.48
C PRO A 224 -11.95 9.08 -12.99
N GLN A 225 -11.42 10.06 -13.73
CA GLN A 225 -11.58 10.14 -15.19
C GLN A 225 -10.59 9.27 -15.96
N ARG A 226 -9.48 8.88 -15.32
CA ARG A 226 -8.39 8.11 -15.96
C ARG A 226 -8.34 6.67 -15.48
N VAL A 227 -8.61 6.43 -14.19
CA VAL A 227 -8.60 5.11 -13.57
C VAL A 227 -10.00 4.50 -13.60
N ASP A 228 -10.15 3.37 -14.28
CA ASP A 228 -11.44 2.69 -14.52
C ASP A 228 -11.85 1.80 -13.34
N LYS A 229 -10.93 0.98 -12.83
CA LYS A 229 -11.16 0.06 -11.70
C LYS A 229 -9.94 -0.04 -10.79
N VAL A 230 -10.21 -0.40 -9.53
CA VAL A 230 -9.17 -0.58 -8.50
C VAL A 230 -9.23 -1.99 -7.92
N VAL A 231 -8.07 -2.62 -7.74
CA VAL A 231 -7.92 -3.86 -6.97
C VAL A 231 -6.92 -3.60 -5.84
N ALA A 232 -7.30 -3.91 -4.60
CA ALA A 232 -6.45 -3.72 -3.43
C ALA A 232 -6.37 -5.00 -2.60
N PHE A 233 -5.17 -5.55 -2.48
CA PHE A 233 -4.84 -6.68 -1.61
C PHE A 233 -4.38 -6.15 -0.25
N ALA A 234 -5.07 -6.52 0.83
CA ALA A 234 -4.80 -6.11 2.20
C ALA A 234 -4.30 -4.66 2.35
N PRO A 235 -5.03 -3.63 1.86
CA PRO A 235 -4.48 -2.28 1.83
C PRO A 235 -4.23 -1.74 3.25
N LEU A 236 -3.09 -1.07 3.44
CA LEU A 236 -2.74 -0.45 4.72
C LEU A 236 -3.48 0.88 4.88
N LEU A 237 -4.74 0.81 5.30
CA LEU A 237 -5.57 1.98 5.61
C LEU A 237 -5.39 2.47 7.05
N GLU A 238 -5.06 1.55 7.94
CA GLU A 238 -4.73 1.76 9.35
C GLU A 238 -3.82 0.61 9.80
N VAL A 239 -2.93 0.85 10.75
CA VAL A 239 -2.00 -0.18 11.23
C VAL A 239 -2.69 -1.18 12.16
N TYR A 240 -2.38 -2.46 11.99
CA TYR A 240 -2.86 -3.54 12.85
C TYR A 240 -2.43 -3.37 14.33
N GLY A 241 -3.25 -3.89 15.26
CA GLY A 241 -2.93 -3.97 16.69
C GLY A 241 -3.69 -2.96 17.56
N GLY A 242 -4.66 -2.26 16.97
CA GLY A 242 -5.57 -1.34 17.64
C GLY A 242 -4.92 -0.08 18.17
N GLU A 243 -5.73 0.72 18.87
CA GLU A 243 -5.39 2.08 19.34
C GLU A 243 -4.08 2.15 20.14
N THR A 244 -3.71 1.10 20.88
CA THR A 244 -2.46 1.08 21.66
C THR A 244 -1.23 1.02 20.76
N ARG A 245 -1.24 0.14 19.75
CA ARG A 245 -0.12 0.01 18.80
C ARG A 245 -0.06 1.21 17.87
N GLU A 246 -1.21 1.71 17.43
CA GLU A 246 -1.27 2.92 16.60
C GLU A 246 -0.70 4.14 17.35
N ARG A 247 -1.12 4.38 18.60
CA ARG A 247 -0.57 5.44 19.46
C ARG A 247 0.92 5.30 19.66
N TYR A 248 1.37 4.08 19.91
CA TYR A 248 2.78 3.78 20.05
C TYR A 248 3.55 4.17 18.79
N ILE A 249 3.08 3.77 17.60
CA ILE A 249 3.69 4.12 16.31
C ILE A 249 3.73 5.64 16.12
N ASN A 250 2.60 6.31 16.34
CA ASN A 250 2.46 7.75 16.19
C ASN A 250 3.31 8.55 17.19
N LEU A 251 3.69 7.97 18.34
CA LEU A 251 4.50 8.63 19.36
C LEU A 251 5.99 8.29 19.27
N ALA A 252 6.33 7.01 19.14
CA ALA A 252 7.71 6.54 19.06
C ALA A 252 8.29 6.71 17.65
N GLY A 253 7.46 6.73 16.61
CA GLY A 253 7.86 6.96 15.22
C GLY A 253 8.59 8.27 15.02
N PRO A 254 7.95 9.38 15.40
CA PRO A 254 8.56 10.69 15.33
C PRO A 254 9.75 10.91 16.27
N LEU A 255 10.07 9.96 17.15
CA LEU A 255 11.27 9.96 18.01
C LEU A 255 12.48 9.31 17.34
N ASP A 256 12.34 8.76 16.13
CA ASP A 256 13.37 8.03 15.37
C ASP A 256 13.85 6.77 16.09
N VAL A 257 12.91 6.10 16.76
CA VAL A 257 13.14 4.71 17.19
C VAL A 257 13.16 3.85 15.93
N LYS A 258 14.32 3.28 15.62
CA LYS A 258 14.51 2.38 14.47
C LYS A 258 14.03 0.99 14.85
N GLU A 259 12.86 0.61 14.38
CA GLU A 259 12.20 -0.60 14.89
C GLU A 259 12.12 -1.75 13.89
N PHE A 260 12.10 -1.51 12.59
CA PHE A 260 11.61 -2.53 11.67
C PHE A 260 12.45 -2.68 10.39
N GLY A 261 12.56 -3.92 9.96
CA GLY A 261 13.04 -4.34 8.65
C GLY A 261 12.45 -5.72 8.35
N TRP A 262 11.75 -5.84 7.23
CA TRP A 262 11.29 -7.14 6.68
C TRP A 262 12.29 -7.71 5.65
N ASP A 263 13.33 -6.92 5.36
CA ASP A 263 14.51 -7.17 4.54
C ASP A 263 15.74 -6.67 5.36
N GLU A 264 16.96 -6.71 4.79
CA GLU A 264 18.16 -6.08 5.37
C GLU A 264 18.03 -4.57 5.65
N LEU A 265 16.99 -3.90 5.12
CA LEU A 265 16.72 -2.49 5.36
C LEU A 265 16.01 -2.26 6.68
N ARG A 266 16.66 -1.51 7.58
CA ARG A 266 16.01 -0.90 8.74
C ARG A 266 15.44 0.45 8.34
N PHE A 267 14.19 0.73 8.69
CA PHE A 267 13.54 2.01 8.47
C PHE A 267 13.06 2.64 9.79
N PRO A 268 12.94 3.98 9.85
CA PRO A 268 12.46 4.66 11.02
C PRO A 268 10.95 4.42 11.15
N LEU A 269 10.47 4.36 12.39
CA LEU A 269 9.06 4.17 12.67
C LEU A 269 8.19 5.36 12.17
N GLY A 270 8.81 6.52 11.90
CA GLY A 270 8.22 7.64 11.16
C GLY A 270 7.71 7.26 9.75
N CYS A 271 8.32 6.26 9.07
CA CYS A 271 7.82 5.77 7.79
C CYS A 271 6.49 5.00 7.94
N PHE A 272 6.34 4.21 9.01
CA PHE A 272 5.07 3.54 9.32
C PHE A 272 3.98 4.54 9.70
N THR A 273 4.36 5.58 10.44
CA THR A 273 3.48 6.71 10.78
C THR A 273 2.98 7.41 9.51
N ALA A 274 3.86 7.64 8.53
CA ALA A 274 3.46 8.18 7.23
C ALA A 274 2.50 7.28 6.47
N ALA A 275 2.75 5.97 6.46
CA ALA A 275 1.86 5.00 5.83
C ALA A 275 0.47 4.99 6.50
N ASN A 276 0.40 5.03 7.84
CA ASN A 276 -0.85 5.14 8.60
C ASN A 276 -1.60 6.43 8.26
N ARG A 277 -0.91 7.58 8.28
CA ARG A 277 -1.50 8.88 7.93
C ARG A 277 -1.97 8.93 6.48
N PHE A 278 -1.25 8.30 5.56
CA PHE A 278 -1.67 8.15 4.18
C PHE A 278 -2.92 7.27 4.05
N GLY A 279 -3.00 6.17 4.80
CA GLY A 279 -4.20 5.37 4.92
C GLY A 279 -5.41 6.18 5.41
N ALA A 280 -5.25 6.99 6.46
CA ALA A 280 -6.28 7.91 6.93
C ALA A 280 -6.71 8.93 5.85
N PHE A 281 -5.76 9.44 5.05
CA PHE A 281 -6.09 10.28 3.90
C PHE A 281 -7.00 9.53 2.90
N VAL A 282 -6.71 8.27 2.57
CA VAL A 282 -7.56 7.46 1.67
C VAL A 282 -8.98 7.30 2.22
N GLN A 283 -9.10 7.15 3.54
CA GLN A 283 -10.38 7.00 4.25
C GLN A 283 -11.19 8.30 4.39
N ASN A 284 -10.63 9.46 4.05
CA ASN A 284 -11.36 10.73 4.13
C ASN A 284 -12.65 10.66 3.28
N LYS A 285 -13.74 11.23 3.82
CA LYS A 285 -15.08 11.25 3.20
C LYS A 285 -15.07 11.72 1.75
N ASP A 286 -14.25 12.71 1.41
CA ASP A 286 -14.15 13.23 0.05
C ASP A 286 -13.53 12.21 -0.90
N ASN A 287 -12.51 11.49 -0.44
CA ASN A 287 -11.85 10.45 -1.22
C ASN A 287 -12.74 9.22 -1.38
N ILE A 288 -13.44 8.80 -0.32
CA ILE A 288 -14.47 7.76 -0.40
C ILE A 288 -15.53 8.17 -1.43
N ALA A 289 -16.08 9.38 -1.32
CA ALA A 289 -17.12 9.87 -2.23
C ALA A 289 -16.64 9.87 -3.69
N ALA A 290 -15.39 10.25 -3.93
CA ALA A 290 -14.77 10.26 -5.25
C ALA A 290 -14.45 8.86 -5.79
N LEU A 291 -14.32 7.84 -4.94
CA LEU A 291 -14.04 6.45 -5.32
C LEU A 291 -15.31 5.60 -5.53
N ARG A 292 -16.44 5.99 -4.93
CA ARG A 292 -17.72 5.27 -5.05
C ARG A 292 -18.15 4.96 -6.49
N PRO A 293 -17.96 5.86 -7.49
CA PRO A 293 -18.30 5.55 -8.88
C PRO A 293 -17.41 4.49 -9.53
N GLN A 294 -16.18 4.29 -9.06
CA GLN A 294 -15.21 3.34 -9.62
C GLN A 294 -15.44 1.96 -9.02
N SER A 295 -15.49 0.93 -9.85
CA SER A 295 -15.58 -0.45 -9.34
C SER A 295 -14.31 -0.80 -8.57
N THR A 296 -14.47 -1.39 -7.39
CA THR A 296 -13.35 -1.74 -6.50
C THR A 296 -13.45 -3.18 -6.04
N LEU A 297 -12.34 -3.92 -6.08
CA LEU A 297 -12.20 -5.24 -5.47
C LEU A 297 -11.17 -5.16 -4.34
N MET A 298 -11.59 -5.53 -3.13
CA MET A 298 -10.71 -5.67 -1.97
C MET A 298 -10.61 -7.14 -1.56
N ILE A 299 -9.39 -7.63 -1.37
CA ILE A 299 -9.12 -8.99 -0.89
C ILE A 299 -8.26 -8.88 0.37
N LEU A 300 -8.76 -9.43 1.48
CA LEU A 300 -8.17 -9.37 2.81
C LEU A 300 -7.89 -10.78 3.33
N THR A 301 -7.22 -10.87 4.47
CA THR A 301 -7.06 -12.11 5.24
C THR A 301 -7.35 -11.86 6.72
N GLU A 302 -7.85 -12.86 7.44
CA GLU A 302 -7.95 -12.82 8.90
C GLU A 302 -6.58 -12.96 9.58
N ASN A 303 -5.58 -13.50 8.89
CA ASN A 303 -4.21 -13.63 9.40
C ASN A 303 -3.38 -12.35 9.18
N GLU A 304 -3.96 -11.19 9.51
CA GLU A 304 -3.29 -9.89 9.39
C GLU A 304 -2.33 -9.59 10.55
N ASP A 305 -1.18 -8.99 10.19
CA ASP A 305 -0.22 -8.36 11.11
C ASP A 305 0.21 -6.94 10.70
N ALA A 306 -0.05 -6.64 9.42
CA ALA A 306 0.05 -5.40 8.67
C ALA A 306 -1.02 -4.35 9.02
N ALA A 307 -2.19 -4.58 8.43
CA ALA A 307 -3.28 -3.63 8.32
C ALA A 307 -4.45 -4.02 9.22
N ASP A 308 -5.17 -3.03 9.73
CA ASP A 308 -6.37 -3.29 10.51
C ASP A 308 -7.49 -3.84 9.62
N LEU A 309 -7.94 -5.05 9.94
CA LEU A 309 -8.97 -5.76 9.19
C LEU A 309 -10.33 -5.04 9.27
N GLN A 310 -10.69 -4.54 10.45
CA GLN A 310 -12.00 -3.92 10.67
C GLN A 310 -12.12 -2.59 9.91
N THR A 311 -11.06 -1.80 9.90
CA THR A 311 -10.99 -0.54 9.14
C THR A 311 -11.14 -0.79 7.65
N ASN A 312 -10.47 -1.82 7.11
CA ASN A 312 -10.65 -2.23 5.73
C ASN A 312 -12.10 -2.66 5.40
N GLN A 313 -12.73 -3.44 6.29
CA GLN A 313 -14.13 -3.85 6.12
C GLN A 313 -15.10 -2.66 6.16
N LYS A 314 -14.92 -1.73 7.11
CA LYS A 314 -15.72 -0.49 7.21
C LYS A 314 -15.53 0.40 5.98
N PHE A 315 -14.31 0.52 5.48
CA PHE A 315 -14.01 1.27 4.26
C PHE A 315 -14.73 0.68 3.05
N ALA A 316 -14.62 -0.63 2.82
CA ALA A 316 -15.32 -1.32 1.74
C ALA A 316 -16.85 -1.15 1.82
N GLN A 317 -17.42 -1.23 3.03
CA GLN A 317 -18.83 -0.95 3.25
C GLN A 317 -19.20 0.48 2.87
N SER A 318 -18.35 1.46 3.21
CA SER A 318 -18.55 2.89 2.91
C SER A 318 -18.52 3.21 1.41
N LEU A 319 -17.84 2.39 0.60
CA LEU A 319 -17.87 2.47 -0.85
C LEU A 319 -19.22 1.98 -1.42
N SER A 320 -19.71 0.82 -0.94
CA SER A 320 -20.99 0.26 -1.40
C SER A 320 -22.23 1.04 -0.93
N GLN A 321 -22.16 1.73 0.22
CA GLN A 321 -23.29 2.42 0.85
C GLN A 321 -22.98 3.90 1.06
N ALA A 322 -23.57 4.78 0.24
CA ALA A 322 -23.46 6.22 0.43
C ALA A 322 -24.51 6.78 1.38
N SER A 323 -25.70 6.18 1.40
CA SER A 323 -26.77 6.45 2.36
C SER A 323 -27.76 5.29 2.38
N ILE A 324 -28.76 5.33 3.26
CA ILE A 324 -29.87 4.36 3.29
C ILE A 324 -30.58 4.27 1.93
N LEU A 325 -30.56 5.35 1.14
CA LEU A 325 -31.26 5.46 -0.14
C LEU A 325 -30.34 5.32 -1.37
N LYS A 326 -29.01 5.28 -1.18
CA LYS A 326 -28.05 5.26 -2.30
C LYS A 326 -26.98 4.20 -2.08
N ARG A 327 -27.01 3.18 -2.93
CA ARG A 327 -26.00 2.13 -3.03
C ARG A 327 -25.23 2.26 -4.33
N TYR A 328 -23.98 1.85 -4.29
CA TYR A 328 -23.12 1.70 -5.45
C TYR A 328 -22.84 0.22 -5.63
N ASP A 329 -23.13 -0.28 -6.82
CA ASP A 329 -22.85 -1.68 -7.19
C ASP A 329 -21.35 -1.82 -7.57
N ASN A 330 -20.89 -3.05 -7.73
CA ASN A 330 -19.54 -3.39 -8.20
C ASN A 330 -18.38 -3.03 -7.26
N HIS A 331 -18.69 -2.95 -5.96
CA HIS A 331 -17.71 -2.96 -4.87
C HIS A 331 -17.71 -4.35 -4.22
N TYR A 332 -16.60 -5.07 -4.35
CA TYR A 332 -16.45 -6.43 -3.86
C TYR A 332 -15.44 -6.49 -2.73
N LEU A 333 -15.75 -7.30 -1.72
CA LEU A 333 -14.88 -7.59 -0.61
C LEU A 333 -14.84 -9.10 -0.39
N TYR A 334 -13.65 -9.65 -0.25
CA TYR A 334 -13.44 -11.01 0.26
C TYR A 334 -12.39 -10.99 1.36
N THR A 335 -12.61 -11.81 2.40
CA THR A 335 -11.65 -12.01 3.48
C THR A 335 -11.36 -13.50 3.57
N PHE A 336 -10.12 -13.91 3.31
CA PHE A 336 -9.69 -15.28 3.59
C PHE A 336 -9.82 -15.56 5.08
N PRO A 337 -10.47 -16.67 5.47
CA PRO A 337 -10.58 -17.02 6.87
C PRO A 337 -9.24 -17.51 7.41
N SER A 338 -9.04 -17.45 8.73
CA SER A 338 -7.75 -17.76 9.37
C SER A 338 -7.21 -19.16 9.01
N GLU A 339 -8.09 -20.15 8.89
CA GLU A 339 -7.76 -21.53 8.51
C GLU A 339 -7.21 -21.68 7.08
N ALA A 340 -7.41 -20.69 6.21
CA ALA A 340 -6.84 -20.70 4.86
C ALA A 340 -5.32 -20.45 4.84
N LEU A 341 -4.74 -20.03 5.98
CA LEU A 341 -3.31 -19.75 6.13
C LEU A 341 -2.76 -18.81 5.03
N VAL A 342 -3.57 -17.82 4.62
CA VAL A 342 -3.16 -16.78 3.67
C VAL A 342 -2.56 -15.61 4.47
N PRO A 343 -1.28 -15.26 4.28
CA PRO A 343 -0.65 -14.17 5.03
C PRO A 343 -0.88 -12.80 4.38
N HIS A 344 -0.58 -11.71 5.10
CA HIS A 344 -0.67 -10.32 4.60
C HIS A 344 -0.16 -10.10 3.17
N PRO A 345 1.09 -10.48 2.80
CA PRO A 345 1.60 -10.22 1.47
C PRO A 345 0.85 -10.93 0.34
N MET A 346 0.09 -12.01 0.62
CA MET A 346 -0.78 -12.91 -0.17
C MET A 346 -0.58 -13.12 -1.70
N VAL A 347 -0.08 -12.14 -2.43
CA VAL A 347 0.01 -12.07 -3.88
C VAL A 347 1.09 -12.99 -4.42
N ASP A 348 2.31 -13.03 -3.86
CA ASP A 348 3.32 -13.99 -4.30
C ASP A 348 3.15 -15.32 -3.56
N PRO A 349 2.82 -16.43 -4.24
CA PRO A 349 2.72 -17.73 -3.60
C PRO A 349 4.02 -18.25 -3.01
N LEU A 350 5.18 -17.69 -3.40
CA LEU A 350 6.48 -18.06 -2.83
C LEU A 350 6.84 -17.24 -1.59
N GLU A 351 6.11 -16.18 -1.29
CA GLU A 351 6.37 -15.37 -0.10
C GLU A 351 5.80 -16.07 1.14
N VAL A 352 6.69 -16.42 2.06
CA VAL A 352 6.34 -17.03 3.35
C VAL A 352 6.40 -15.95 4.41
N SER A 353 5.27 -15.71 5.08
CA SER A 353 5.19 -14.81 6.24
C SER A 353 4.48 -15.52 7.37
N GLN A 354 5.04 -15.42 8.58
CA GLN A 354 4.54 -16.13 9.78
C GLN A 354 4.34 -17.65 9.57
N ASN A 355 5.22 -18.29 8.80
CA ASN A 355 5.11 -19.70 8.41
C ASN A 355 3.86 -20.04 7.57
N MET A 356 3.27 -19.05 6.91
CA MET A 356 2.10 -19.19 6.03
C MET A 356 2.46 -18.75 4.60
N SER A 357 1.73 -19.28 3.62
CA SER A 357 1.84 -18.92 2.19
C SER A 357 0.47 -19.08 1.53
N ASN A 358 0.17 -18.29 0.50
CA ASN A 358 -1.13 -18.34 -0.14
C ASN A 358 -1.27 -19.53 -1.12
N GLU A 359 -1.94 -20.61 -0.73
CA GLU A 359 -2.27 -21.73 -1.63
C GLU A 359 -3.40 -21.38 -2.63
N TYR A 360 -4.19 -20.35 -2.36
CA TYR A 360 -5.34 -19.88 -3.16
C TYR A 360 -4.95 -18.82 -4.20
N TRP A 361 -3.65 -18.64 -4.45
CA TRP A 361 -3.14 -17.58 -5.34
C TRP A 361 -3.65 -17.70 -6.78
N LYS A 362 -3.84 -18.92 -7.31
CA LYS A 362 -4.33 -19.14 -8.67
C LYS A 362 -5.75 -18.62 -8.88
N PRO A 363 -6.77 -19.08 -8.11
CA PRO A 363 -8.11 -18.55 -8.25
C PRO A 363 -8.18 -17.06 -7.88
N MET A 364 -7.32 -16.56 -6.98
CA MET A 364 -7.20 -15.13 -6.70
C MET A 364 -6.77 -14.31 -7.92
N TYR A 365 -5.78 -14.79 -8.68
CA TYR A 365 -5.35 -14.14 -9.93
C TYR A 365 -6.46 -14.18 -10.99
N GLN A 366 -7.13 -15.32 -11.12
CA GLN A 366 -8.22 -15.51 -12.06
C GLN A 366 -9.40 -14.59 -11.74
N GLU A 367 -9.85 -14.52 -10.49
CA GLU A 367 -10.94 -13.61 -10.10
C GLU A 367 -10.53 -12.13 -10.19
N THR A 368 -9.25 -11.81 -10.02
CA THR A 368 -8.72 -10.47 -10.34
C THR A 368 -8.91 -10.17 -11.84
N PHE A 369 -8.55 -11.10 -12.72
CA PHE A 369 -8.78 -10.96 -14.16
C PHE A 369 -10.27 -10.85 -14.52
N ARG A 370 -11.14 -11.66 -13.89
CA ARG A 370 -12.60 -11.57 -14.07
C ARG A 370 -13.10 -10.18 -13.69
N PHE A 371 -12.69 -9.67 -12.54
CA PHE A 371 -13.08 -8.34 -12.08
C PHE A 371 -12.64 -7.24 -13.06
N LEU A 372 -11.38 -7.27 -13.51
CA LEU A 372 -10.88 -6.26 -14.44
C LEU A 372 -11.62 -6.27 -15.79
N THR A 373 -11.99 -7.45 -16.29
CA THR A 373 -12.57 -7.64 -17.63
C THR A 373 -14.10 -7.60 -17.67
N GLN A 374 -14.76 -8.08 -16.62
CA GLN A 374 -16.21 -8.28 -16.56
C GLN A 374 -16.86 -7.41 -15.48
N THR A 375 -16.08 -6.81 -14.59
CA THR A 375 -16.59 -6.13 -13.38
C THR A 375 -17.40 -7.08 -12.50
N GLU A 376 -17.03 -8.37 -12.51
CA GLU A 376 -17.66 -9.43 -11.74
C GLU A 376 -16.62 -10.09 -10.84
N PHE A 377 -17.07 -10.61 -9.70
CA PHE A 377 -16.23 -11.35 -8.75
C PHE A 377 -17.03 -12.49 -8.13
N LYS A 378 -16.46 -13.70 -8.12
CA LYS A 378 -17.07 -14.89 -7.51
C LYS A 378 -16.26 -15.31 -6.29
N SER A 379 -16.71 -14.90 -5.10
CA SER A 379 -16.02 -15.23 -3.83
C SER A 379 -15.81 -16.74 -3.63
N ARG A 380 -16.77 -17.57 -4.03
CA ARG A 380 -16.67 -19.04 -3.93
C ARG A 380 -15.49 -19.64 -4.66
N SER A 381 -14.96 -18.97 -5.69
CA SER A 381 -13.73 -19.41 -6.37
C SER A 381 -12.53 -19.42 -5.43
N LEU A 382 -12.52 -18.56 -4.40
CA LEU A 382 -11.46 -18.45 -3.40
C LEU A 382 -11.65 -19.39 -2.20
N GLU A 383 -12.67 -20.25 -2.21
CA GLU A 383 -12.88 -21.33 -1.23
C GLU A 383 -12.20 -22.64 -1.65
N GLN A 384 -11.56 -22.66 -2.83
CA GLN A 384 -10.92 -23.84 -3.41
C GLN A 384 -9.54 -23.45 -3.92
N ILE A 385 -8.54 -24.34 -3.82
CA ILE A 385 -7.17 -24.08 -4.33
C ILE A 385 -7.05 -24.27 -5.85
N ASN A 386 -8.05 -24.88 -6.47
CA ASN A 386 -8.03 -25.25 -7.88
C ASN A 386 -8.29 -24.03 -8.78
N GLU A 387 -7.83 -24.13 -10.02
CA GLU A 387 -8.10 -23.13 -11.04
C GLU A 387 -9.59 -23.09 -11.40
N VAL A 388 -10.07 -21.88 -11.68
CA VAL A 388 -11.42 -21.56 -12.14
C VAL A 388 -11.53 -21.86 -13.63
N SER A 389 -12.35 -22.85 -13.98
CA SER A 389 -12.36 -23.47 -15.32
C SER A 389 -12.83 -22.57 -16.47
N ASP A 390 -13.62 -21.53 -16.19
CA ASP A 390 -14.09 -20.55 -17.19
C ASP A 390 -13.13 -19.37 -17.38
N LEU A 391 -11.97 -19.38 -16.71
CA LEU A 391 -10.97 -18.31 -16.77
C LEU A 391 -9.62 -18.81 -17.30
N PRO A 392 -8.77 -17.91 -17.82
CA PRO A 392 -7.48 -18.32 -18.36
C PRO A 392 -6.61 -19.03 -17.31
N VAL A 393 -5.91 -20.07 -17.76
CA VAL A 393 -5.02 -20.90 -16.95
C VAL A 393 -3.89 -20.06 -16.37
N VAL A 394 -3.56 -20.32 -15.11
CA VAL A 394 -2.45 -19.63 -14.42
C VAL A 394 -1.14 -20.39 -14.69
N PRO A 395 -0.06 -19.72 -15.15
CA PRO A 395 1.23 -20.37 -15.36
C PRO A 395 1.74 -21.08 -14.09
N PRO A 396 2.44 -22.23 -14.21
CA PRO A 396 3.09 -22.86 -13.06
C PRO A 396 4.18 -21.96 -12.47
N ILE A 397 4.54 -22.24 -11.21
CA ILE A 397 5.57 -21.51 -10.43
C ILE A 397 6.97 -21.78 -10.96
#